data_AF-D7F5C3-F1
#
_entry.id   AF-D7F5C3-F1
#
_cell.length_a   1.000
_cell.length_b   1.000
_cell.length_c   1.000
_cell.angle_alpha   90.00
_cell.angle_beta   90.00
_cell.angle_gamma   90.00
#
_symmetry.space_group_name_H-M   'P 1'
#
loop_
_entity.id
_entity.type
_entity.pdbx_description
1 polymer ?
#
loop_
_entity_poly.entity_id
_entity_poly.type
_entity_poly.pdbx_seq_one_letter_code
_entity_poly.pdbx_strand_id
1 'polypeptide(L)' 'GTVALLFQPAEEGGGGAKKMVEAGAVVNIEVMFGLHVA' A
#
# COMPACT_ATOMS: atom_id res chain seq x y z
N GLY A 1 12.01 -5.25 14.65
CA GLY A 1 10.81 -4.95 13.84
C GLY A 1 11.15 -5.08 12.38
N THR A 2 10.15 -4.97 11.51
CA THR A 2 10.31 -5.13 10.06
C THR A 2 9.71 -3.92 9.37
N VAL A 3 10.43 -3.36 8.40
CA VAL A 3 9.91 -2.32 7.51
C VAL A 3 9.62 -2.97 6.16
N ALA A 4 8.39 -2.84 5.68
CA ALA A 4 7.98 -3.27 4.35
C ALA A 4 7.88 -2.05 3.43
N LEU A 5 8.46 -2.16 2.24
CA LEU A 5 8.31 -1.14 1.18
C LEU A 5 7.19 -1.59 0.25
N LEU A 6 6.12 -0.79 0.18
CA LEU A 6 4.94 -1.08 -0.63
C LEU A 6 4.93 -0.19 -1.88
N PHE A 7 5.11 -0.80 -3.04
CA PHE A 7 5.05 -0.10 -4.33
C PHE A 7 3.65 -0.29 -4.94
N GLN A 8 2.72 0.59 -4.59
CA GLN A 8 1.34 0.53 -5.06
C GLN A 8 1.22 0.97 -6.53
N PRO A 9 0.61 0.16 -7.42
CA PRO A 9 0.30 0.58 -8.78
C PRO A 9 -1.03 1.35 -8.85
N ALA A 10 -1.29 2.03 -9.97
CA ALA A 10 -2.60 2.55 -10.35
C ALA A 10 -3.30 3.40 -9.25
N GLU A 11 -2.54 4.27 -8.59
CA GLU A 11 -3.04 5.20 -7.58
C GLU A 11 -4.04 6.20 -8.17
N GLU A 12 -3.71 6.80 -9.32
CA GLU A 12 -4.55 7.76 -10.06
C GLU A 12 -5.97 7.25 -10.35
N GLY A 13 -6.12 5.94 -10.54
CA GLY A 13 -7.42 5.30 -10.80
C GLY A 13 -8.20 4.92 -9.53
N GLY A 14 -7.64 5.15 -8.34
CA GLY A 14 -8.23 4.82 -7.04
C GLY A 14 -8.39 3.32 -6.73
N GLY A 15 -8.03 2.43 -7.67
CA GLY A 15 -8.28 0.99 -7.56
C GLY A 15 -7.11 0.15 -7.05
N GLY A 16 -5.88 0.64 -7.20
CA GLY A 16 -4.67 -0.12 -6.91
C GLY A 16 -4.56 -0.58 -5.46
N ALA A 17 -4.83 0.31 -4.51
CA ALA A 17 -4.81 0.02 -3.07
C ALA A 17 -5.73 -1.17 -2.72
N LYS A 18 -6.98 -1.14 -3.20
CA LYS A 18 -7.98 -2.19 -2.94
C LYS A 18 -7.48 -3.56 -3.41
N LYS A 19 -6.88 -3.63 -4.60
CA LYS A 19 -6.35 -4.88 -5.16
C LYS A 19 -5.18 -5.44 -4.36
N MET A 20 -4.30 -4.59 -3.82
CA MET A 20 -3.21 -5.03 -2.95
C MET A 20 -3.71 -5.57 -1.62
N VAL A 21 -4.74 -4.95 -1.04
CA VAL A 21 -5.38 -5.44 0.20
C VAL A 21 -6.03 -6.80 -0.04
N GLU A 22 -6.80 -6.95 -1.13
CA GLU A 22 -7.41 -8.23 -1.54
C GLU A 22 -6.36 -9.33 -1.77
N ALA A 23 -5.17 -8.98 -2.26
CA ALA A 23 -4.05 -9.89 -2.44
C ALA A 23 -3.26 -10.20 -1.15
N GLY A 24 -3.64 -9.61 -0.02
CA GLY A 24 -3.02 -9.86 1.28
C GLY A 24 -1.71 -9.10 1.52
N ALA A 25 -1.41 -8.05 0.74
CA ALA A 25 -0.14 -7.31 0.83
C ALA A 25 0.12 -6.64 2.19
N VAL A 26 -0.91 -6.49 3.03
CA VAL A 26 -0.84 -5.71 4.29
C VAL A 26 -1.30 -6.49 5.53
N VAL A 27 -1.52 -7.82 5.42
CA VAL A 27 -2.13 -8.62 6.51
C VAL A 27 -1.31 -8.67 7.81
N ASN A 28 0.00 -8.43 7.72
CA ASN A 28 0.92 -8.43 8.87
C ASN A 28 1.50 -7.03 9.16
N ILE A 29 0.84 -5.97 8.67
CA ILE A 29 1.27 -4.58 8.84
C ILE A 29 0.42 -3.91 9.92
N GLU A 30 1.07 -3.43 10.97
CA GLU A 30 0.41 -2.74 12.10
C GLU A 30 0.14 -1.25 11.80
N VAL A 31 1.06 -0.60 11.09
CA VAL A 31 0.99 0.82 10.73
C VAL A 31 1.60 1.06 9.35
N MET A 32 1.02 2.01 8.61
CA MET A 32 1.48 2.40 7.28
C MET A 32 1.60 3.92 7.19
N PHE A 33 2.61 4.39 6.45
CA PHE A 33 2.85 5.80 6.17
C PHE A 33 2.90 5.98 4.65
N GLY A 34 2.33 7.09 4.16
CA GLY A 34 2.35 7.48 2.75
C GLY A 34 2.98 8.87 2.58
N LEU A 35 3.47 9.15 1.37
CA LEU A 35 4.03 10.44 0.98
C LEU A 35 3.47 10.84 -0.39
N HIS A 36 3.24 12.13 -0.58
CA HIS A 36 2.89 12.72 -1.87
C HIS A 36 3.78 13.94 -2.10
N VAL A 37 4.27 14.12 -3.32
CA VAL A 37 5.00 15.31 -3.74
C VAL A 37 4.05 16.12 -4.61
N ALA A 38 3.82 17.38 -4.23
CA ALA A 38 2.94 18.32 -4.95
C ALA A 38 3.63 18.93 -6.17
#